data_AF-A0A2E7LLK5-F1
#
_entry.id   AF-A0A2E7LLK5-F1
#
_cell.length_a   1.000
_cell.length_b   1.000
_cell.length_c   1.000
_cell.angle_alpha   90.00
_cell.angle_beta   90.00
_cell.angle_gamma   90.00
#
_symmetry.space_group_name_H-M   'P 1'
#
loop_
_entity.id
_entity.type
_entity.pdbx_description
1 polymer ?
#
loop_
_entity_poly.entity_id
_entity_poly.type
_entity_poly.pdbx_seq_one_letter_code
_entity_poly.pdbx_strand_id
1 'polypeptide(L)'
;MSQIDAKTGSRLFAFVISLLAATLDANEQALFIEPASIAMDVGVVGTELTVSYVTVPGGLQTTGAGISVFFDSTKLRLETLTEIYQEGLTQATRTADSVIVDTSDLDGDRSTDKRAIIAYTSFRGRWPDRDSLGPLQLFNVAFVAANQNWTGETQVNFVVTSLAAGFSSMSRSVTIRVQGDSP
;
A
#
# COMPACT_ATOMS: atom_id res chain seq x y z
N MET A 1 -1.08 -60.50 -57.42
CA MET A 1 -1.87 -59.27 -57.58
C MET A 1 -2.76 -59.14 -56.36
N SER A 2 -2.80 -57.96 -55.76
CA SER A 2 -3.60 -57.54 -54.58
C SER A 2 -2.93 -57.64 -53.20
N GLN A 3 -2.70 -56.44 -52.66
CA GLN A 3 -2.33 -56.08 -51.30
C GLN A 3 -3.44 -56.36 -50.29
N ILE A 4 -3.06 -56.55 -49.02
CA ILE A 4 -3.74 -56.15 -47.76
C ILE A 4 -2.86 -56.69 -46.59
N ASP A 5 -2.56 -56.03 -45.48
CA ASP A 5 -2.52 -54.62 -45.08
C ASP A 5 -1.76 -54.52 -43.72
N ALA A 6 -1.41 -53.30 -43.32
CA ALA A 6 -0.66 -52.84 -42.15
C ALA A 6 -0.91 -53.57 -40.80
N LYS A 7 0.09 -53.90 -39.98
CA LYS A 7 0.99 -53.07 -39.12
C LYS A 7 0.30 -52.38 -37.93
N THR A 8 0.90 -52.63 -36.76
CA THR A 8 1.03 -51.74 -35.57
C THR A 8 0.08 -52.01 -34.41
N GLY A 9 0.60 -52.74 -33.42
CA GLY A 9 0.00 -52.87 -32.10
C GLY A 9 0.18 -51.59 -31.25
N SER A 10 -0.94 -51.20 -30.64
CA SER A 10 -1.13 -50.43 -29.40
C SER A 10 -0.17 -49.27 -29.10
N ARG A 11 -0.67 -48.04 -29.31
CA ARG A 11 -0.10 -46.82 -28.72
C ARG A 11 -0.83 -46.54 -27.39
N LEU A 12 -0.08 -46.52 -26.28
CA LEU A 12 -0.56 -45.98 -25.00
C LEU A 12 -1.05 -44.54 -25.21
N PHE A 13 -2.28 -44.26 -24.77
CA PHE A 13 -2.85 -42.92 -24.73
C PHE A 13 -2.41 -42.25 -23.42
N ALA A 14 -1.39 -41.39 -23.48
CA ALA A 14 -1.02 -40.55 -22.35
C ALA A 14 -1.98 -39.35 -22.31
N PHE A 15 -2.86 -39.32 -21.30
CA PHE A 15 -3.73 -38.18 -21.03
C PHE A 15 -2.91 -37.14 -20.24
N VAL A 16 -2.32 -36.17 -20.94
CA VAL A 16 -1.70 -35.01 -20.29
C VAL A 16 -2.84 -34.10 -19.84
N ILE A 17 -3.19 -34.14 -18.56
CA ILE A 17 -4.00 -33.09 -17.93
C ILE A 17 -3.09 -31.86 -17.84
N SER A 18 -3.18 -30.99 -18.83
CA SER A 18 -2.64 -29.64 -18.70
C SER A 18 -3.49 -28.92 -17.66
N LEU A 19 -2.96 -28.77 -16.45
CA LEU A 19 -3.55 -27.91 -15.45
C LEU A 19 -3.34 -26.47 -15.91
N LEU A 20 -4.39 -25.89 -16.50
CA LEU A 20 -4.44 -24.45 -16.72
C LEU A 20 -4.40 -23.81 -15.32
N ALA A 21 -3.28 -23.21 -14.94
CA ALA A 21 -3.22 -22.37 -13.76
C ALA A 21 -4.10 -21.15 -14.06
N ALA A 22 -5.36 -21.20 -13.63
CA ALA A 22 -6.18 -20.00 -13.55
C ALA A 22 -5.48 -19.07 -12.56
N THR A 23 -5.05 -17.89 -13.01
CA THR A 23 -4.69 -16.81 -12.11
C THR A 23 -5.96 -16.45 -11.35
N LEU A 24 -6.07 -16.88 -10.09
CA LEU A 24 -7.06 -16.29 -9.20
C LEU A 24 -6.58 -14.85 -8.97
N ASP A 25 -7.22 -13.88 -9.63
CA ASP A 25 -6.99 -12.47 -9.28
C ASP A 25 -7.55 -12.28 -7.87
N ALA A 26 -6.65 -12.22 -6.88
CA ALA A 26 -7.04 -11.89 -5.52
C ALA A 26 -7.66 -10.49 -5.52
N ASN A 27 -8.71 -10.28 -4.73
CA ASN A 27 -9.24 -8.92 -4.55
C ASN A 27 -8.12 -8.04 -3.99
N GLU A 28 -8.09 -6.75 -4.31
CA GLU A 28 -7.01 -5.87 -3.84
C GLU A 28 -7.55 -4.85 -2.84
N GLN A 29 -6.73 -4.54 -1.83
CA GLN A 29 -6.86 -3.35 -0.99
C GLN A 29 -5.83 -2.34 -1.50
N ALA A 30 -6.33 -1.27 -2.13
CA ALA A 30 -5.50 -0.33 -2.86
C ALA A 30 -5.54 1.07 -2.22
N LEU A 31 -4.40 1.75 -2.27
CA LEU A 31 -4.25 3.12 -1.80
C LEU A 31 -4.08 4.07 -2.99
N PHE A 32 -4.56 5.30 -2.84
CA PHE A 32 -4.27 6.43 -3.71
C PHE A 32 -3.75 7.57 -2.85
N ILE A 33 -2.70 8.25 -3.32
CA ILE A 33 -2.10 9.35 -2.60
C ILE A 33 -2.02 10.55 -3.53
N GLU A 34 -2.52 11.67 -3.04
CA GLU A 34 -2.46 12.95 -3.73
C GLU A 34 -1.82 14.01 -2.82
N PRO A 35 -0.89 14.83 -3.36
CA PRO A 35 -0.24 14.67 -4.67
C PRO A 35 0.75 13.49 -4.72
N ALA A 36 1.08 13.01 -5.93
CA ALA A 36 2.02 11.89 -6.14
C ALA A 36 3.50 12.27 -5.94
N SER A 37 3.80 13.57 -5.88
CA SER A 37 5.09 14.11 -5.48
C SER A 37 4.91 15.48 -4.84
N ILE A 38 5.81 15.82 -3.93
CA ILE A 38 5.87 17.16 -3.32
C ILE A 38 7.29 17.69 -3.35
N ALA A 39 7.40 19.02 -3.43
CA ALA A 39 8.61 19.75 -3.09
C ALA A 39 8.35 20.55 -1.80
N MET A 40 9.30 20.55 -0.88
CA MET A 40 9.26 21.36 0.34
C MET A 40 10.61 22.02 0.58
N ASP A 41 10.60 23.22 1.16
CA ASP A 41 11.81 23.87 1.64
C ASP A 41 12.28 23.21 2.95
N VAL A 42 13.59 23.16 3.17
CA VAL A 42 14.17 22.62 4.39
C VAL A 42 13.66 23.40 5.62
N GLY A 43 13.37 22.69 6.71
CA GLY A 43 12.81 23.30 7.92
C GLY A 43 11.34 23.75 7.82
N VAL A 44 10.70 23.61 6.65
CA VAL A 44 9.27 23.86 6.45
C VAL A 44 8.52 22.53 6.43
N VAL A 45 7.34 22.51 7.04
CA VAL A 45 6.42 21.36 6.94
C VAL A 45 5.91 21.30 5.51
N GLY A 46 6.10 20.16 4.85
CA GLY A 46 5.62 19.95 3.49
C GLY A 46 4.10 19.89 3.41
N THR A 47 3.60 20.05 2.19
CA THR A 47 2.18 19.88 1.87
C THR A 47 1.66 18.52 2.36
N GLU A 48 0.45 18.52 2.92
CA GLU A 48 -0.22 17.29 3.32
C GLU A 48 -0.45 16.37 2.11
N LEU A 49 -0.13 15.09 2.29
CA LEU A 49 -0.49 14.01 1.38
C LEU A 49 -1.81 13.41 1.86
N THR A 50 -2.84 13.46 1.02
CA THR A 50 -4.13 12.82 1.30
C THR A 50 -4.10 11.37 0.84
N VAL A 51 -4.35 10.45 1.76
CA VAL A 51 -4.38 9.01 1.50
C VAL A 51 -5.82 8.54 1.43
N SER A 52 -6.17 7.94 0.30
CA SER A 52 -7.49 7.37 0.02
C SER A 52 -7.40 5.86 -0.19
N TYR A 53 -8.50 5.17 0.07
CA TYR A 53 -8.59 3.71 0.03
C TYR A 53 -9.70 3.24 -0.91
N VAL A 54 -9.45 2.16 -1.64
CA VAL A 54 -10.46 1.43 -2.40
C VAL A 54 -10.20 -0.08 -2.33
N THR A 55 -11.20 -0.86 -2.72
CA THR A 55 -11.00 -2.26 -3.10
C THR A 55 -10.97 -2.42 -4.62
N VAL A 56 -10.34 -3.49 -5.12
CA VAL A 56 -10.46 -3.92 -6.51
C VAL A 56 -10.99 -5.35 -6.53
N PRO A 57 -12.18 -5.62 -7.09
CA PRO A 57 -13.15 -4.65 -7.61
C PRO A 57 -13.66 -3.67 -6.55
N GLY A 58 -14.15 -2.51 -6.99
CA GLY A 58 -14.64 -1.43 -6.11
C GLY A 58 -15.85 -1.81 -5.28
N GLY A 59 -15.98 -1.19 -4.10
CA GLY A 59 -17.16 -1.30 -3.23
C GLY A 59 -17.26 -2.59 -2.41
N LEU A 60 -16.19 -3.39 -2.34
CA LEU A 60 -16.17 -4.55 -1.45
C LEU A 60 -16.00 -4.09 0.00
N GLN A 61 -16.78 -4.69 0.89
CA GLN A 61 -16.58 -4.53 2.33
C GLN A 61 -15.61 -5.60 2.84
N THR A 62 -14.84 -5.24 3.85
CA THR A 62 -13.74 -6.01 4.42
C THR A 62 -13.82 -5.99 5.95
N THR A 63 -12.96 -6.78 6.58
CA THR A 63 -12.78 -6.76 8.04
C THR A 63 -11.99 -5.57 8.54
N GLY A 64 -11.43 -4.74 7.64
CA GLY A 64 -10.58 -3.60 7.99
C GLY A 64 -9.34 -3.51 7.10
N ALA A 65 -8.50 -2.54 7.41
CA ALA A 65 -7.19 -2.34 6.82
C ALA A 65 -6.23 -1.74 7.86
N GLY A 66 -5.05 -2.33 8.00
CA GLY A 66 -3.93 -1.70 8.71
C GLY A 66 -2.94 -1.13 7.71
N ILE A 67 -2.79 0.19 7.70
CA ILE A 67 -1.95 0.93 6.76
C ILE A 67 -0.71 1.41 7.49
N SER A 68 0.45 1.22 6.87
CA SER A 68 1.71 1.80 7.32
C SER A 68 2.24 2.79 6.29
N VAL A 69 2.78 3.91 6.78
CA VAL A 69 3.48 4.94 6.01
C VAL A 69 4.95 4.89 6.40
N PHE A 70 5.80 4.42 5.50
CA PHE A 70 7.22 4.20 5.72
C PHE A 70 8.05 5.36 5.18
N PHE A 71 9.08 5.75 5.92
CA PHE A 71 9.98 6.83 5.56
C PHE A 71 11.39 6.62 6.11
N ASP A 72 12.36 7.23 5.45
CA ASP A 72 13.75 7.32 5.91
C ASP A 72 13.89 8.41 6.98
N SER A 73 14.08 8.02 8.23
CA SER A 73 14.15 8.94 9.37
C SER A 73 15.44 9.75 9.45
N THR A 74 16.45 9.41 8.64
CA THR A 74 17.64 10.25 8.47
C THR A 74 17.35 11.47 7.59
N LYS A 75 16.26 11.42 6.81
CA LYS A 75 15.86 12.43 5.82
C LYS A 75 14.58 13.16 6.21
N LEU A 76 13.59 12.45 6.73
CA LEU A 76 12.27 12.97 7.08
C LEU A 76 11.90 12.70 8.53
N ARG A 77 11.06 13.56 9.09
CA ARG A 77 10.33 13.33 10.33
C ARG A 77 8.84 13.47 10.05
N LEU A 78 8.04 12.55 10.59
CA LEU A 78 6.59 12.71 10.62
C LEU A 78 6.25 13.97 11.41
N GLU A 79 5.47 14.88 10.82
CA GLU A 79 4.95 16.04 11.54
C GLU A 79 3.54 15.75 12.08
N THR A 80 2.62 15.38 11.18
CA THR A 80 1.25 15.04 11.53
C THR A 80 0.74 13.84 10.74
N LEU A 81 -0.19 13.11 11.36
CA LEU A 81 -1.13 12.24 10.68
C LEU A 81 -2.51 12.52 11.26
N THR A 82 -3.42 13.01 10.42
CA THR A 82 -4.75 13.47 10.82
C THR A 82 -5.81 12.65 10.11
N GLU A 83 -6.66 11.97 10.87
CA GLU A 83 -7.69 11.11 10.32
C GLU A 83 -8.87 11.91 9.76
N ILE A 84 -9.30 11.55 8.56
CA ILE A 84 -10.48 12.09 7.89
C ILE A 84 -11.67 11.16 8.15
N TYR A 85 -11.47 9.86 7.93
CA TYR A 85 -12.48 8.83 8.18
C TYR A 85 -12.24 8.17 9.54
N GLN A 86 -13.27 8.13 10.38
CA GLN A 86 -13.17 7.67 11.77
C GLN A 86 -13.93 6.37 12.05
N GLU A 87 -14.81 5.93 11.14
CA GLU A 87 -15.58 4.71 11.38
C GLU A 87 -14.67 3.48 11.35
N GLY A 88 -14.75 2.67 12.40
CA GLY A 88 -13.89 1.51 12.58
C GLY A 88 -12.44 1.86 12.91
N LEU A 89 -12.08 3.15 13.08
CA LEU A 89 -10.73 3.55 13.46
C LEU A 89 -10.38 2.99 14.85
N THR A 90 -9.23 2.32 14.95
CA THR A 90 -8.75 1.69 16.19
C THR A 90 -7.38 2.20 16.63
N GLN A 91 -6.56 2.66 15.69
CA GLN A 91 -5.20 3.15 15.94
C GLN A 91 -4.84 4.22 14.92
N ALA A 92 -4.08 5.23 15.35
CA ALA A 92 -3.43 6.20 14.47
C ALA A 92 -2.16 6.80 15.13
N THR A 93 -1.11 6.98 14.35
CA THR A 93 0.17 7.56 14.78
C THR A 93 0.15 9.07 14.55
N ARG A 94 -0.38 9.84 15.50
CA ARG A 94 -0.67 11.27 15.29
C ARG A 94 0.56 12.19 15.43
N THR A 95 1.62 11.72 16.07
CA THR A 95 2.81 12.53 16.38
C THR A 95 4.11 11.78 16.09
N ALA A 96 5.20 12.53 15.89
CA ALA A 96 6.54 12.01 15.64
C ALA A 96 7.01 10.99 16.69
N ASP A 97 6.69 11.21 17.97
CA ASP A 97 7.14 10.34 19.07
C ASP A 97 6.48 8.95 19.06
N SER A 98 5.39 8.80 18.32
CA SER A 98 4.63 7.56 18.23
C SER A 98 5.03 6.68 17.03
N VAL A 99 5.95 7.13 16.19
CA VAL A 99 6.44 6.33 15.05
C VAL A 99 7.23 5.13 15.54
N ILE A 100 7.10 4.01 14.85
CA ILE A 100 7.78 2.76 15.23
C ILE A 100 8.88 2.40 14.22
N VAL A 101 9.84 1.59 14.66
CA VAL A 101 10.91 1.08 13.80
C VAL A 101 10.33 0.07 12.81
N ASP A 102 10.74 0.16 11.54
CA ASP A 102 10.50 -0.90 10.56
C ASP A 102 11.63 -1.94 10.59
N THR A 103 11.62 -2.81 11.60
CA THR A 103 12.64 -3.85 11.74
C THR A 103 12.49 -5.01 10.75
N SER A 104 11.32 -5.11 10.10
CA SER A 104 10.93 -6.27 9.30
C SER A 104 10.88 -5.97 7.80
N ASP A 105 11.25 -4.77 7.37
CA ASP A 105 11.29 -4.38 5.96
C ASP A 105 9.93 -4.64 5.29
N LEU A 106 8.85 -4.19 5.95
CA LEU A 106 7.48 -4.61 5.59
C LEU A 106 7.00 -4.01 4.28
N ASP A 107 7.69 -3.01 3.76
CA ASP A 107 7.50 -2.46 2.42
C ASP A 107 8.55 -2.94 1.40
N GLY A 108 9.56 -3.69 1.84
CA GLY A 108 10.66 -4.20 1.02
C GLY A 108 11.71 -3.16 0.63
N ASP A 109 11.69 -1.97 1.25
CA ASP A 109 12.66 -0.90 1.08
C ASP A 109 13.40 -0.58 2.37
N ARG A 110 14.58 -1.20 2.52
CA ARG A 110 15.52 -0.98 3.63
C ARG A 110 16.01 0.46 3.81
N SER A 111 15.79 1.35 2.84
CA SER A 111 16.12 2.77 3.02
C SER A 111 15.11 3.49 3.90
N THR A 112 13.89 2.96 4.02
CA THR A 112 12.90 3.41 5.00
C THR A 112 13.06 2.61 6.28
N ASP A 113 13.21 3.29 7.42
CA ASP A 113 13.54 2.64 8.70
C ASP A 113 12.49 2.90 9.79
N LYS A 114 11.53 3.79 9.51
CA LYS A 114 10.41 4.11 10.41
C LYS A 114 9.09 4.00 9.69
N ARG A 115 8.04 3.74 10.46
CA ARG A 115 6.67 3.81 9.97
C ARG A 115 5.70 4.45 10.96
N ALA A 116 4.76 5.21 10.39
CA ALA A 116 3.53 5.63 11.03
C ALA A 116 2.41 4.63 10.68
N ILE A 117 1.55 4.31 11.63
CA ILE A 117 0.46 3.34 11.45
C ILE A 117 -0.89 4.01 11.67
N ILE A 118 -1.86 3.65 10.82
CA ILE A 118 -3.29 3.85 11.04
C ILE A 118 -4.04 2.53 10.76
N ALA A 119 -5.03 2.20 11.58
CA ALA A 119 -5.73 0.93 11.46
C ALA A 119 -7.24 1.07 11.65
N TYR A 120 -7.97 0.38 10.78
CA TYR A 120 -9.42 0.27 10.77
C TYR A 120 -9.84 -1.18 10.97
N THR A 121 -10.93 -1.42 11.69
CA THR A 121 -11.45 -2.77 11.96
C THR A 121 -12.97 -2.77 11.96
N SER A 122 -13.54 -3.83 11.39
CA SER A 122 -14.94 -4.18 11.49
C SER A 122 -15.09 -5.68 11.76
N PHE A 123 -15.61 -6.02 12.95
CA PHE A 123 -15.90 -7.40 13.34
C PHE A 123 -17.02 -8.08 12.53
N ARG A 124 -17.79 -7.29 11.76
CA ARG A 124 -18.87 -7.80 10.89
C ARG A 124 -18.50 -7.81 9.41
N GLY A 125 -17.25 -7.49 9.06
CA GLY A 125 -16.81 -7.41 7.66
C GLY A 125 -17.51 -6.31 6.83
N ARG A 126 -17.91 -5.20 7.47
CA ARG A 126 -18.68 -4.09 6.86
C ARG A 126 -17.88 -2.79 6.73
N TRP A 127 -16.55 -2.86 6.68
CA TRP A 127 -15.71 -1.67 6.48
C TRP A 127 -15.13 -1.62 5.06
N PRO A 128 -15.13 -0.47 4.36
CA PRO A 128 -15.76 0.79 4.75
C PRO A 128 -17.29 0.72 4.65
N ASP A 129 -17.96 1.78 5.10
CA ASP A 129 -19.41 1.88 4.97
C ASP A 129 -19.85 1.77 3.51
N ARG A 130 -20.98 1.07 3.30
CA ARG A 130 -21.48 0.57 2.00
C ARG A 130 -21.79 1.64 0.94
N ASP A 131 -21.85 2.91 1.33
CA ASP A 131 -22.11 4.03 0.43
C ASP A 131 -20.81 4.60 -0.20
N SER A 132 -19.64 4.08 0.17
CA SER A 132 -18.35 4.50 -0.39
C SER A 132 -18.05 3.82 -1.73
N LEU A 133 -18.58 4.37 -2.82
CA LEU A 133 -18.33 3.88 -4.19
C LEU A 133 -17.05 4.43 -4.85
N GLY A 134 -16.37 5.40 -4.22
CA GLY A 134 -15.11 5.99 -4.69
C GLY A 134 -13.96 5.75 -3.72
N PRO A 135 -12.74 6.23 -4.06
CA PRO A 135 -11.63 6.25 -3.10
C PRO A 135 -12.05 7.00 -1.84
N LEU A 136 -12.12 6.27 -0.73
CA LEU A 136 -12.46 6.84 0.56
C LEU A 136 -11.24 7.53 1.14
N GLN A 137 -11.30 8.86 1.30
CA GLN A 137 -10.24 9.59 2.01
C GLN A 137 -10.17 9.11 3.46
N LEU A 138 -9.03 8.58 3.86
CA LEU A 138 -8.82 8.02 5.19
C LEU A 138 -8.14 9.00 6.12
N PHE A 139 -7.04 9.61 5.67
CA PHE A 139 -6.22 10.51 6.49
C PHE A 139 -5.34 11.42 5.63
N ASN A 140 -4.86 12.49 6.23
CA ASN A 140 -3.75 13.31 5.74
C ASN A 140 -2.48 13.00 6.52
N VAL A 141 -1.33 13.09 5.86
CA VAL A 141 -0.01 12.97 6.49
C VAL A 141 0.93 14.06 6.00
N ALA A 142 1.72 14.65 6.90
CA ALA A 142 2.73 15.64 6.57
C ALA A 142 4.09 15.26 7.15
N PHE A 143 5.13 15.70 6.45
CA PHE A 143 6.52 15.48 6.83
C PHE A 143 7.26 16.81 6.86
N VAL A 144 8.34 16.83 7.63
CA VAL A 144 9.37 17.88 7.61
C VAL A 144 10.73 17.22 7.43
N ALA A 145 11.71 17.95 6.89
CA ALA A 145 13.09 17.47 6.85
C ALA A 145 13.58 17.12 8.27
N ALA A 146 14.25 15.96 8.41
CA ALA A 146 14.75 15.49 9.70
C ALA A 146 15.81 16.43 10.30
N ASN A 147 16.56 17.14 9.45
CA ASN A 147 17.54 18.13 9.85
C ASN A 147 17.63 19.28 8.82
N GLN A 148 18.14 20.43 9.27
CA GLN A 148 18.17 21.67 8.49
C GLN A 148 19.21 21.71 7.36
N ASN A 149 20.07 20.70 7.25
CA ASN A 149 21.15 20.67 6.27
C ASN A 149 20.92 19.64 5.16
N TRP A 150 19.80 18.90 5.21
CA TRP A 150 19.50 17.89 4.22
C TRP A 150 18.65 18.45 3.10
N THR A 151 19.13 18.29 1.88
CA THR A 151 18.41 18.57 0.63
C THR A 151 18.58 17.39 -0.30
N GLY A 152 17.57 17.05 -1.08
CA GLY A 152 17.60 15.91 -1.98
C GLY A 152 16.22 15.29 -2.15
N GLU A 153 16.19 14.06 -2.65
CA GLU A 153 14.96 13.30 -2.83
C GLU A 153 14.95 12.07 -1.95
N THR A 154 13.76 11.71 -1.49
CA THR A 154 13.48 10.48 -0.74
C THR A 154 12.08 9.99 -1.08
N GLN A 155 11.83 8.72 -0.79
CA GLN A 155 10.53 8.10 -1.01
C GLN A 155 9.81 7.88 0.32
N VAL A 156 8.49 8.01 0.27
CA VAL A 156 7.58 7.59 1.32
C VAL A 156 6.71 6.49 0.73
N ASN A 157 6.72 5.32 1.37
CA ASN A 157 5.98 4.14 0.91
C ASN A 157 4.69 3.98 1.74
N PHE A 158 3.59 3.66 1.07
CA PHE A 158 2.27 3.48 1.64
C PHE A 158 1.80 2.06 1.34
N VAL A 159 1.61 1.25 2.39
CA VAL A 159 1.31 -0.18 2.24
C VAL A 159 0.16 -0.58 3.16
N VAL A 160 -0.76 -1.39 2.64
CA VAL A 160 -1.75 -2.09 3.48
C VAL A 160 -1.06 -3.31 4.08
N THR A 161 -0.46 -3.11 5.26
CA THR A 161 0.30 -4.13 6.00
C THR A 161 -0.55 -5.15 6.76
N SER A 162 -1.81 -4.84 7.04
CA SER A 162 -2.77 -5.79 7.60
C SER A 162 -3.98 -5.88 6.68
N LEU A 163 -4.05 -6.99 5.95
CA LEU A 163 -5.02 -7.25 4.89
C LEU A 163 -6.23 -8.03 5.41
N ALA A 164 -7.38 -7.79 4.80
CA ALA A 164 -8.52 -8.69 4.92
C ALA A 164 -8.24 -10.03 4.22
N ALA A 165 -8.83 -11.11 4.74
CA ALA A 165 -8.60 -12.44 4.18
C ALA A 165 -9.03 -12.51 2.71
N GLY A 166 -8.16 -13.07 1.86
CA GLY A 166 -8.40 -13.15 0.41
C GLY A 166 -8.09 -11.87 -0.36
N PHE A 167 -7.52 -10.85 0.29
CA PHE A 167 -7.04 -9.64 -0.38
C PHE A 167 -5.51 -9.59 -0.48
N SER A 168 -5.02 -8.96 -1.54
CA SER A 168 -3.63 -8.50 -1.69
C SER A 168 -3.53 -6.99 -1.47
N SER A 169 -2.32 -6.49 -1.20
CA SER A 169 -2.04 -5.05 -1.09
C SER A 169 -1.60 -4.49 -2.45
N MET A 170 -2.15 -3.34 -2.83
CA MET A 170 -1.59 -2.52 -3.90
C MET A 170 -0.90 -1.28 -3.30
N SER A 171 0.39 -1.42 -3.01
CA SER A 171 1.22 -0.37 -2.39
C SER A 171 1.49 0.79 -3.34
N ARG A 172 1.69 1.99 -2.79
CA ARG A 172 2.03 3.23 -3.52
C ARG A 172 3.24 3.90 -2.88
N SER A 173 3.97 4.68 -3.66
CA SER A 173 5.08 5.50 -3.16
C SER A 173 4.96 6.92 -3.66
N VAL A 174 5.39 7.87 -2.84
CA VAL A 174 5.45 9.30 -3.16
C VAL A 174 6.89 9.77 -3.06
N THR A 175 7.33 10.56 -4.04
CA THR A 175 8.63 11.23 -3.98
C THR A 175 8.49 12.56 -3.26
N ILE A 176 9.30 12.75 -2.22
CA ILE A 176 9.47 14.02 -1.52
C ILE A 176 10.82 14.61 -1.91
N ARG A 177 10.80 15.81 -2.48
CA ARG A 177 11.99 16.62 -2.75
C ARG A 177 12.13 17.69 -1.69
N VAL A 178 13.23 17.68 -0.96
CA VAL A 178 13.61 18.76 -0.04
C VAL A 178 14.64 19.65 -0.72
N GLN A 179 14.35 20.93 -0.81
CA GLN A 179 15.23 21.93 -1.39
C GLN A 179 15.76 22.87 -0.31
N GLY A 180 16.88 23.53 -0.58
CA GLY A 180 17.40 24.56 0.33
C GLY A 180 16.43 25.73 0.45
N ASP A 181 16.56 26.53 1.50
CA ASP A 181 15.73 27.71 1.70
C ASP A 181 15.66 28.54 0.42
N SER A 182 14.44 28.72 -0.09
CA SER A 182 14.18 29.65 -1.18
C SER A 182 14.46 31.08 -0.67
N PRO A 183 15.25 31.90 -1.38
CA PRO A 183 15.60 33.25 -0.96
C PRO A 183 14.43 34.23 -0.92
#